data_AF-A0A925L4M2-F1
#
_entry.id   AF-A0A925L4M2-F1
#
_cell.length_a   1.000
_cell.length_b   1.000
_cell.length_c   1.000
_cell.angle_alpha   90.00
_cell.angle_beta   90.00
_cell.angle_gamma   90.00
#
_symmetry.space_group_name_H-M   'P 1'
#
loop_
_entity.id
_entity.type
_entity.pdbx_description
1 polymer ?
#
loop_
_entity_poly.entity_id
_entity_poly.type
_entity_poly.pdbx_seq_one_letter_code
_entity_poly.pdbx_strand_id
1 'polypeptide(L)'
;MRRVVVLGAGKIGVTVAAMLTVTVVGKRGGLLTQESWAQKIYGDSFEGGRSAIQKTTAAGICAMIDLHGQGLLPAKGFVRQEQARLEDVLNNRFGAVYGD
;
A
#
# COMPACT_ATOMS: atom_id res chain seq x y z
N MET A 1 12.41 13.79 -25.05
CA MET A 1 12.13 14.48 -23.77
C MET A 1 12.83 13.72 -22.65
N ARG A 2 13.77 14.34 -21.93
CA ARG A 2 14.52 13.69 -20.85
C ARG A 2 13.77 13.89 -19.53
N ARG A 3 13.51 12.81 -18.79
CA ARG A 3 13.24 12.85 -17.35
C ARG A 3 14.28 11.99 -16.67
N VAL A 4 15.25 12.65 -16.04
CA VAL A 4 16.11 12.05 -15.03
C VAL A 4 15.42 12.28 -13.70
N VAL A 5 15.12 11.22 -12.97
CA VAL A 5 14.72 11.31 -11.56
C VAL A 5 15.82 10.63 -10.76
N VAL A 6 16.61 11.44 -10.06
CA VAL A 6 17.48 10.97 -8.99
C VAL A 6 16.85 11.45 -7.70
N LEU A 7 16.33 10.50 -6.91
CA LEU A 7 15.93 10.75 -5.53
C LEU A 7 16.91 10.02 -4.63
N GLY A 8 17.92 10.76 -4.18
CA GLY A 8 18.77 10.33 -3.07
C GLY A 8 18.01 10.51 -1.76
N ALA A 9 18.02 9.48 -0.90
CA ALA A 9 17.62 9.61 0.49
C ALA A 9 18.72 9.00 1.35
N GLY A 10 19.53 9.86 1.98
CA GLY A 10 20.43 9.46 3.06
C GLY A 10 19.59 8.99 4.24
N LYS A 11 19.91 7.81 4.80
CA LYS A 11 19.29 7.34 6.04
C LYS A 11 20.19 7.72 7.21
N ILE A 12 19.78 8.74 7.97
CA ILE A 12 20.22 8.92 9.35
C ILE A 12 19.18 8.16 10.20
N GLY A 13 19.57 7.01 10.74
CA GLY A 13 18.71 6.14 11.57
C GLY A 13 18.33 4.82 10.89
N VAL A 14 18.64 3.70 11.55
CA VAL A 14 18.31 2.35 11.09
C VAL A 14 16.82 2.10 11.33
N THR A 15 15.96 2.52 10.41
CA THR A 15 14.53 2.19 10.45
C THR A 15 14.24 1.00 9.55
N VAL A 16 13.56 -0.02 10.08
CA VAL A 16 13.06 -1.16 9.32
C VAL A 16 11.95 -0.69 8.36
N ALA A 17 12.11 -0.99 7.08
CA ALA A 17 11.17 -0.59 6.03
C ALA A 17 10.48 -1.83 5.44
N ALA A 18 9.21 -1.69 5.06
CA ALA A 18 8.50 -2.66 4.24
C ALA A 18 8.57 -2.21 2.78
N MET A 19 8.81 -3.15 1.86
CA MET A 19 8.77 -2.89 0.43
C MET A 19 7.55 -3.60 -0.17
N LEU A 20 6.66 -2.82 -0.77
CA LEU A 20 5.56 -3.35 -1.57
C LEU A 20 6.00 -3.28 -3.03
N THR A 21 5.99 -4.41 -3.72
CA THR A 21 6.33 -4.47 -5.15
C THR A 21 5.24 -5.23 -5.89
N VAL A 22 4.74 -4.67 -6.98
CA VAL A 22 3.74 -5.28 -7.85
C VAL A 22 4.32 -5.29 -9.25
N THR A 23 4.44 -6.47 -9.85
CA THR A 23 4.85 -6.63 -11.25
C THR A 23 3.75 -7.35 -12.00
N VAL A 24 3.31 -6.77 -13.10
CA VAL A 24 2.27 -7.31 -13.96
C VAL A 24 2.85 -7.49 -15.36
N VAL A 25 2.61 -8.66 -15.96
CA VAL A 25 2.95 -8.96 -17.35
C VAL A 25 1.66 -9.22 -18.11
N GLY A 26 1.49 -8.57 -19.25
CA GLY A 26 0.28 -8.69 -20.06
C GLY A 26 0.44 -8.08 -21.44
N LYS A 27 -0.60 -8.15 -22.26
CA LYS A 27 -0.61 -7.47 -23.57
C LYS A 27 -1.22 -6.09 -23.45
N ARG A 28 -0.51 -5.06 -23.91
CA ARG A 28 -1.01 -3.67 -24.03
C ARG A 28 -0.87 -3.25 -25.49
N GLY A 29 -1.99 -2.93 -26.14
CA GLY A 29 -2.00 -2.61 -27.58
C GLY A 29 -1.47 -3.76 -28.47
N GLY A 30 -1.70 -5.02 -28.09
CA GLY A 30 -1.23 -6.19 -28.83
C GLY A 30 0.22 -6.62 -28.53
N LEU A 31 1.00 -5.80 -27.82
CA LEU A 31 2.40 -6.09 -27.48
C LEU A 31 2.52 -6.65 -26.05
N LEU A 32 3.33 -7.69 -25.88
CA LEU A 32 3.69 -8.18 -24.56
C LEU A 32 4.47 -7.09 -23.82
N THR A 33 3.96 -6.69 -22.66
CA THR A 33 4.44 -5.57 -21.85
C THR A 33 4.55 -6.02 -20.40
N GLN A 34 5.53 -5.48 -19.68
CA GLN A 34 5.65 -5.61 -18.24
C GLN A 34 5.60 -4.23 -17.61
N GLU A 35 4.86 -4.12 -16.52
CA GLU A 35 4.83 -2.93 -15.68
C GLU A 35 5.13 -3.32 -14.23
N SER A 36 5.97 -2.53 -13.58
CA SER A 36 6.37 -2.74 -12.20
C SER A 36 6.15 -1.46 -11.40
N TRP A 37 5.53 -1.60 -10.24
CA TRP A 37 5.33 -0.55 -9.26
C TRP A 37 5.96 -0.98 -7.95
N ALA A 38 6.61 -0.05 -7.25
CA ALA A 38 7.22 -0.31 -5.96
C ALA A 38 7.06 0.88 -5.03
N GLN A 39 6.74 0.61 -3.78
CA GLN A 39 6.67 1.60 -2.72
C GLN A 39 7.40 1.10 -1.48
N LYS A 40 8.09 2.02 -0.83
CA LYS A 40 8.80 1.75 0.42
C LYS A 40 8.10 2.49 1.55
N ILE A 41 7.64 1.73 2.54
CA ILE A 41 6.96 2.26 3.72
C ILE A 41 7.92 2.17 4.90
N TYR A 42 8.11 3.28 5.59
CA TYR A 42 9.00 3.37 6.75
C TYR A 42 8.23 3.25 8.06
N GLY A 43 8.86 2.58 9.03
CA GLY A 43 8.46 2.67 10.42
C GLY A 43 8.72 4.06 10.99
N ASP A 44 8.19 4.29 12.18
CA ASP A 44 8.50 5.48 12.95
C ASP A 44 9.90 5.34 13.57
N SER A 45 10.64 6.45 13.67
CA SER A 45 12.03 6.47 14.15
C SER A 45 12.20 6.88 15.61
N PHE A 46 11.10 7.15 16.33
CA PHE A 46 11.09 7.60 17.72
C PHE A 46 10.80 6.45 18.71
N GLU A 47 11.13 6.64 19.99
CA GLU A 47 10.90 5.65 21.06
C GLU A 47 9.40 5.35 21.22
N GLY A 48 9.02 4.07 21.20
CA GLY A 48 7.62 3.65 21.19
C GLY A 48 6.91 3.80 19.83
N GLY A 49 7.65 4.18 18.78
CA GLY A 49 7.17 4.23 17.41
C GLY A 49 6.82 2.84 16.86
N ARG A 50 6.00 2.79 15.80
CA ARG A 50 5.59 1.54 15.16
C ARG A 50 6.47 1.22 13.97
N SER A 51 6.89 -0.03 13.85
CA SER A 51 7.61 -0.51 12.66
C SER A 51 6.74 -0.41 11.40
N ALA A 52 7.38 -0.42 10.22
CA ALA A 52 6.65 -0.44 8.95
C ALA A 52 5.64 -1.59 8.90
N ILE A 53 6.02 -2.79 9.39
CA ILE A 53 5.16 -3.98 9.41
C ILE A 53 3.96 -3.76 10.33
N GLN A 54 4.14 -3.19 11.51
CA GLN A 54 3.03 -2.90 12.44
C GLN A 54 2.06 -1.90 11.82
N LYS A 55 2.59 -0.83 11.21
CA LYS A 55 1.76 0.20 10.54
C LYS A 55 0.95 -0.40 9.40
N THR A 56 1.59 -1.13 8.48
CA THR A 56 0.90 -1.71 7.32
C THR A 56 -0.07 -2.82 7.70
N THR A 57 0.24 -3.62 8.72
CA THR A 57 -0.68 -4.67 9.20
C THR A 57 -1.92 -4.05 9.85
N ALA A 58 -1.72 -3.08 10.76
CA ALA A 58 -2.83 -2.39 11.42
C ALA A 58 -3.68 -1.60 10.42
N ALA A 59 -3.06 -0.91 9.47
CA ALA A 59 -3.75 -0.19 8.40
C ALA A 59 -4.66 -1.11 7.58
N GLY A 60 -4.16 -2.27 7.15
CA GLY A 60 -4.90 -3.21 6.33
C GLY A 60 -6.16 -3.71 7.01
N ILE A 61 -6.05 -4.21 8.25
CA ILE A 61 -7.22 -4.73 8.97
C ILE A 61 -8.21 -3.62 9.35
N CYS A 62 -7.72 -2.45 9.80
CA CYS A 62 -8.58 -1.33 10.16
C CYS A 62 -9.35 -0.80 8.95
N ALA A 63 -8.71 -0.68 7.78
CA ALA A 63 -9.37 -0.26 6.55
C ALA A 63 -10.50 -1.23 6.17
N MET A 64 -10.27 -2.54 6.22
CA MET A 64 -11.31 -3.54 5.88
C MET A 64 -12.51 -3.47 6.84
N ILE A 65 -12.26 -3.36 8.15
CA ILE A 65 -13.33 -3.22 9.15
C ILE A 65 -14.11 -1.92 8.93
N ASP A 66 -13.42 -0.82 8.65
CA ASP A 66 -14.03 0.48 8.42
C ASP A 66 -14.90 0.49 7.15
N LEU A 67 -14.41 -0.10 6.05
CA LEU A 67 -15.18 -0.27 4.81
C LEU A 67 -16.41 -1.15 5.01
N HIS A 68 -16.29 -2.24 5.79
CA HIS A 68 -17.44 -3.06 6.16
C HIS A 68 -18.47 -2.26 6.97
N GLY A 69 -18.03 -1.49 7.96
CA GLY A 69 -18.89 -0.61 8.76
C GLY A 69 -19.59 0.48 7.93
N GLN A 70 -18.97 0.94 6.86
CA GLN A 70 -19.55 1.90 5.90
C GLN A 70 -20.52 1.25 4.89
N GLY A 71 -20.65 -0.08 4.88
CA GLY A 71 -21.48 -0.80 3.91
C GLY A 71 -20.87 -0.90 2.51
N LEU A 72 -19.56 -0.63 2.37
CA LEU A 72 -18.83 -0.75 1.10
C LEU A 72 -18.36 -2.18 0.82
N LEU A 73 -18.51 -3.09 1.78
CA LEU A 73 -18.25 -4.52 1.65
C LEU A 73 -19.52 -5.34 1.95
N PRO A 74 -19.60 -6.60 1.50
CA PRO A 74 -20.76 -7.45 1.79
C PRO A 74 -21.06 -7.53 3.30
N ALA A 75 -22.33 -7.35 3.65
CA ALA A 75 -22.78 -7.32 5.04
C ALA A 75 -22.86 -8.71 5.69
N LYS A 76 -22.80 -9.79 4.90
CA LYS A 76 -22.95 -11.17 5.38
C LYS A 76 -22.08 -12.11 4.55
N GLY A 77 -21.76 -13.25 5.16
CA GLY A 77 -20.93 -14.29 4.54
C GLY A 77 -19.44 -13.99 4.66
N PHE A 78 -18.64 -14.78 3.95
CA PHE A 78 -17.19 -14.62 3.95
C PHE A 78 -16.79 -13.50 2.99
N VAL A 79 -16.18 -12.43 3.53
CA VAL A 79 -15.65 -11.31 2.76
C VAL A 79 -14.18 -11.53 2.48
N ARG A 80 -13.83 -11.52 1.19
CA ARG A 80 -12.45 -11.67 0.72
C ARG A 80 -11.82 -10.31 0.44
N GLN A 81 -10.50 -10.21 0.56
CA GLN A 81 -9.79 -8.94 0.36
C GLN A 81 -9.97 -8.40 -1.07
N GLU A 82 -10.04 -9.27 -2.07
CA GLU A 82 -10.26 -8.90 -3.48
C GLU A 82 -11.64 -8.28 -3.75
N GLN A 83 -12.57 -8.37 -2.80
CA GLN A 83 -13.87 -7.72 -2.90
C GLN A 83 -13.81 -6.24 -2.50
N ALA A 84 -12.75 -5.80 -1.82
CA ALA A 84 -12.51 -4.40 -1.56
C ALA A 84 -11.94 -3.72 -2.81
N ARG A 85 -12.54 -2.61 -3.24
CA ARG A 85 -11.96 -1.80 -4.31
C ARG A 85 -10.70 -1.13 -3.79
N LEU A 86 -9.62 -1.19 -4.57
CA LEU A 86 -8.34 -0.59 -4.19
C LEU A 86 -8.49 0.91 -3.88
N GLU A 87 -9.29 1.63 -4.67
CA GLU A 87 -9.56 3.05 -4.47
C GLU A 87 -10.22 3.34 -3.10
N ASP A 88 -11.17 2.50 -2.67
CA ASP A 88 -11.82 2.67 -1.36
C ASP A 88 -10.83 2.43 -0.22
N VAL A 89 -9.93 1.45 -0.38
CA VAL A 89 -8.89 1.15 0.61
C VAL A 89 -7.91 2.32 0.70
N LEU A 90 -7.40 2.82 -0.42
CA LEU A 90 -6.41 3.91 -0.44
C LEU A 90 -6.99 5.24 0.05
N ASN A 91 -8.27 5.51 -0.22
CA ASN A 91 -8.96 6.71 0.28
C ASN A 91 -9.45 6.57 1.74
N ASN A 92 -9.34 5.38 2.34
CA ASN A 92 -9.71 5.15 3.72
C ASN A 92 -8.73 5.86 4.67
N ARG A 93 -9.24 6.40 5.79
CA ARG A 93 -8.42 7.04 6.85
C ARG A 93 -7.27 6.18 7.35
N PHE A 94 -7.40 4.85 7.33
CA PHE A 94 -6.35 3.91 7.71
C PHE A 94 -5.45 3.52 6.52
N GLY A 95 -5.96 3.60 5.29
CA GLY A 95 -5.23 3.23 4.08
C GLY A 95 -4.22 4.26 3.59
N ALA A 96 -4.24 5.48 4.14
CA ALA A 96 -3.24 6.52 3.89
C ALA A 96 -1.79 6.06 4.15
N VAL A 97 -1.58 4.99 4.94
CA VAL A 97 -0.25 4.37 5.14
C VAL A 97 0.35 3.82 3.83
N TYR A 98 -0.49 3.49 2.84
CA TYR A 98 -0.08 3.01 1.53
C TYR A 98 -0.07 4.11 0.45
N GLY A 99 -0.62 5.30 0.73
CA GLY A 99 -0.66 6.40 -0.22
C GLY A 99 0.53 7.34 0.01
N ASP A 100 1.33 7.57 -1.04
CA ASP A 100 2.17 8.77 -1.17
C ASP A 100 1.42 9.81 -2.01
#